data_AF-A0AAV4D893-F1
#
_entry.id   AF-A0AAV4D893-F1
#
_cell.length_a   1.000
_cell.length_b   1.000
_cell.length_c   1.000
_cell.angle_alpha   90.00
_cell.angle_beta   90.00
_cell.angle_gamma   90.00
#
_symmetry.space_group_name_H-M   'P 1'
#
loop_
_entity.id
_entity.type
_entity.pdbx_description
1 polymer ?
#
loop_
_entity_poly.entity_id
_entity_poly.type
_entity_poly.pdbx_seq_one_letter_code
_entity_poly.pdbx_strand_id
1 'polypeptide(L)'
;MDNCMKYIQKVKRSKPVTQTILSWTDSAVEALQDCFEQIDWTTFLDQSTNLHEYSEIVCDYIKFCENVCLPRKTITLYANNNAWFNKQVRRKLHEKDEAHRNRKMCPDLYKSAKTELRKCIRDSKRRHRDKIRDSFNTRDSKKLWSNLNLITQYKSAKQEAQCDDTTLPDRLNYFYARFDRYNTTTPAPLSCDEDPPFVITEHDVRCSLGKLRDKAAGPDNIKPRLLRNRRSQLASVLCFIFNWSLETSTVPICFKRSTIIPVPKKSSSLNLNDYRPVALTSVLMKCFESFVLKYLNSFLPRDIDPFQFAYRCNRSIEDAIAINYHDATLVLSCTKSIFWTFKKNIPIRKSGWKYTF
;
A
#
# COMPACT_ATOMS: atom_id res chain seq x y z
N MET A 1 -3.51 -8.60 49.05
CA MET A 1 -4.12 -7.37 48.51
C MET A 1 -3.34 -6.98 47.28
N ASP A 2 -3.96 -7.15 46.11
CA ASP A 2 -3.33 -7.06 44.80
C ASP A 2 -2.73 -5.69 44.52
N ASN A 3 -1.41 -5.67 44.40
CA ASN A 3 -0.66 -4.53 43.89
C ASN A 3 -0.82 -4.50 42.36
N CYS A 4 -2.04 -4.16 41.90
CA CYS A 4 -2.35 -4.02 40.49
C CYS A 4 -1.54 -2.84 39.94
N MET A 5 -0.41 -3.13 39.30
CA MET A 5 0.44 -2.12 38.65
C MET A 5 -0.44 -1.25 37.74
N LYS A 6 -0.69 -0.01 38.15
CA LYS A 6 -1.39 0.97 37.32
C LYS A 6 -0.54 1.22 36.08
N TYR A 7 -1.04 0.76 34.93
CA TYR A 7 -0.43 1.06 33.64
C TYR A 7 -0.38 2.58 33.42
N ILE A 8 0.83 3.14 33.30
CA ILE A 8 1.05 4.55 32.96
C ILE A 8 1.46 4.61 31.49
N GLN A 9 0.60 5.20 30.66
CA GLN A 9 0.90 5.45 29.26
C GLN A 9 2.11 6.38 29.13
N LYS A 10 3.24 5.90 28.60
CA LYS A 10 4.39 6.74 28.26
C LYS A 10 3.99 7.73 27.17
N VAL A 11 3.94 9.02 27.53
CA VAL A 11 3.68 10.11 26.58
C VAL A 11 4.92 10.31 25.71
N LYS A 12 4.76 10.21 24.39
CA LYS A 12 5.86 10.46 23.45
C LYS A 12 6.09 11.95 23.34
N ARG A 13 7.29 12.41 23.71
CA ARG A 13 7.72 13.80 23.55
C ARG A 13 8.49 13.92 22.23
N SER A 14 7.77 13.98 21.11
CA SER A 14 8.35 14.31 19.80
C SER A 14 7.68 15.56 19.23
N LYS A 15 8.43 16.35 18.47
CA LYS A 15 7.87 17.53 17.80
C LYS A 15 6.74 17.09 16.85
N PRO A 16 5.67 17.88 16.71
CA PRO A 16 4.63 17.60 15.73
C PRO A 16 5.21 17.58 14.31
N VAL A 17 4.79 16.61 13.51
CA VAL A 17 5.23 16.49 12.11
C VAL A 17 4.16 17.10 11.22
N THR A 18 4.53 18.04 10.36
CA THR A 18 3.63 18.57 9.34
C THR A 18 3.69 17.68 8.10
N GLN A 19 2.52 17.35 7.56
CA GLN A 19 2.39 16.56 6.34
C GLN A 19 1.37 17.21 5.41
N THR A 20 1.74 17.37 4.14
CA THR A 20 0.81 17.80 3.09
C THR A 20 0.07 16.59 2.55
N ILE A 21 -1.26 16.62 2.59
CA ILE A 21 -2.13 15.58 2.05
C ILE A 21 -3.07 16.16 1.00
N LEU A 22 -3.52 15.33 0.05
CA LEU A 22 -4.60 15.69 -0.85
C LEU A 22 -5.94 15.68 -0.11
N SER A 23 -6.70 16.75 -0.30
CA SER A 23 -8.04 16.90 0.25
C SER A 23 -9.09 16.46 -0.77
N TRP A 24 -9.86 15.42 -0.42
CA TRP A 24 -10.92 14.86 -1.25
C TRP A 24 -12.26 15.44 -0.80
N THR A 25 -12.55 16.68 -1.18
CA THR A 25 -13.87 17.32 -0.98
C THR A 25 -14.83 16.89 -2.09
N ASP A 26 -16.14 16.95 -1.85
CA ASP A 26 -17.15 16.53 -2.84
C ASP A 26 -17.02 17.32 -4.15
N SER A 27 -16.86 18.65 -4.06
CA SER A 27 -16.60 19.51 -5.24
C SER A 27 -15.30 19.18 -5.98
N ALA A 28 -14.22 18.80 -5.28
CA ALA A 28 -12.96 18.42 -5.94
C ALA A 28 -13.06 17.04 -6.60
N VAL A 29 -13.87 16.17 -6.01
CA VAL A 29 -14.22 14.84 -6.49
C VAL A 29 -15.06 14.97 -7.77
N GLU A 30 -16.05 15.85 -7.82
CA GLU A 30 -16.86 16.18 -9.00
C GLU A 30 -15.99 16.78 -10.11
N ALA A 31 -15.21 17.82 -9.82
CA ALA A 31 -14.32 18.43 -10.83
C ALA A 31 -13.35 17.41 -11.46
N LEU A 32 -12.81 16.49 -10.65
CA LEU A 32 -11.95 15.42 -11.15
C LEU A 32 -12.70 14.42 -12.04
N GLN A 33 -13.98 14.19 -11.76
CA GLN A 33 -14.82 13.33 -12.58
C GLN A 33 -15.12 13.98 -13.93
N ASP A 34 -15.51 15.25 -13.92
CA ASP A 34 -15.81 16.02 -15.14
C ASP A 34 -14.61 16.05 -16.09
N CYS A 35 -13.39 16.26 -15.56
CA CYS A 35 -12.16 16.21 -16.38
C CYS A 35 -11.98 14.87 -17.10
N PHE A 36 -12.30 13.75 -16.45
CA PHE A 36 -12.14 12.42 -17.07
C PHE A 36 -13.32 12.00 -17.94
N GLU A 37 -14.48 12.65 -17.82
CA GLU A 37 -15.65 12.40 -18.69
C GLU A 37 -15.62 13.28 -19.94
N GLN A 38 -15.03 14.47 -19.86
CA GLN A 38 -14.92 15.39 -20.99
C GLN A 38 -13.72 15.07 -21.90
N ILE A 39 -12.72 14.35 -21.41
CA ILE A 39 -11.54 14.03 -22.20
C ILE A 39 -11.85 12.98 -23.28
N ASP A 40 -11.48 13.31 -24.51
CA ASP A 40 -11.47 12.35 -25.60
C ASP A 40 -10.09 11.68 -25.69
N TRP A 41 -10.02 10.43 -25.22
CA TRP A 41 -8.79 9.65 -25.23
C TRP A 41 -8.30 9.30 -26.64
N THR A 42 -9.15 9.41 -27.67
CA THR A 42 -8.77 9.16 -29.06
C THR A 42 -7.91 10.29 -29.63
N THR A 43 -8.13 11.53 -29.19
CA THR A 43 -7.27 12.68 -29.56
C THR A 43 -5.81 12.45 -29.16
N PHE A 44 -5.57 11.84 -27.99
CA PHE A 44 -4.20 11.47 -27.57
C PHE A 44 -3.63 10.29 -28.35
N LEU A 45 -4.50 9.40 -28.85
CA LEU A 45 -4.08 8.28 -29.67
C LEU A 45 -3.56 8.79 -31.01
N ASP A 46 -4.29 9.70 -31.65
CA ASP A 46 -3.91 10.32 -32.92
C ASP A 46 -2.60 11.12 -32.85
N GLN A 47 -2.31 11.70 -31.68
CA GLN A 47 -1.07 12.42 -31.41
C GLN A 47 0.11 11.49 -31.11
N SER A 48 -0.15 10.23 -30.75
CA SER A 48 0.87 9.29 -30.32
C SER A 48 1.32 8.38 -31.45
N THR A 49 2.63 8.16 -31.55
CA THR A 49 3.20 7.28 -32.59
C THR A 49 3.13 5.80 -32.18
N ASN A 50 3.16 5.52 -30.88
CA ASN A 50 3.25 4.17 -30.35
C ASN A 50 2.66 4.08 -28.93
N LEU A 51 2.51 2.83 -28.47
CA LEU A 51 2.01 2.48 -27.13
C LEU A 51 2.78 3.19 -26.00
N HIS A 52 4.09 3.39 -26.12
CA HIS A 52 4.89 4.02 -25.07
C HIS A 52 4.48 5.49 -24.88
N GLU A 53 4.44 6.24 -25.98
CA GLU A 53 4.03 7.65 -25.98
C GLU A 53 2.59 7.81 -25.50
N TYR A 54 1.67 7.02 -26.05
CA TYR A 54 0.25 7.05 -25.66
C TYR A 54 0.06 6.82 -24.15
N SER A 55 0.70 5.77 -23.62
CA SER A 55 0.60 5.43 -22.20
C SER A 55 1.21 6.48 -21.27
N GLU A 56 2.25 7.20 -21.72
CA GLU A 56 2.89 8.27 -20.97
C GLU A 56 2.00 9.51 -20.92
N ILE A 57 1.43 9.92 -22.06
CA ILE A 57 0.45 11.02 -22.15
C ILE A 57 -0.75 10.74 -21.24
N VAL A 58 -1.32 9.53 -21.29
CA VAL A 58 -2.46 9.15 -20.42
C VAL A 58 -2.07 9.23 -18.94
N CYS A 59 -0.91 8.71 -18.56
CA CYS A 59 -0.44 8.80 -17.18
C CYS A 59 -0.21 10.24 -16.72
N ASP A 60 0.34 11.08 -17.59
CA ASP A 60 0.63 12.49 -17.29
C ASP A 60 -0.64 13.32 -17.21
N TYR A 61 -1.63 13.06 -18.06
CA TYR A 61 -2.95 13.66 -17.97
C TYR A 61 -3.65 13.28 -16.65
N ILE A 62 -3.60 12.02 -16.23
CA ILE A 62 -4.15 11.58 -14.93
C ILE A 62 -3.49 12.35 -13.76
N LYS A 63 -2.17 12.54 -13.80
CA LYS A 63 -1.45 13.33 -12.78
C LYS A 63 -1.84 14.80 -12.85
N PHE A 64 -1.99 15.35 -14.05
CA PHE A 64 -2.40 16.73 -14.27
C PHE A 64 -3.77 16.99 -13.63
N CYS A 65 -4.77 16.14 -13.91
CA CYS A 65 -6.08 16.21 -13.28
C CYS A 65 -6.00 16.07 -11.75
N GLU A 66 -5.15 15.18 -11.21
CA GLU A 66 -4.93 15.08 -9.76
C GLU A 66 -4.43 16.42 -9.18
N ASN A 67 -3.47 17.05 -9.85
CA ASN A 67 -2.84 18.29 -9.38
C ASN A 67 -3.74 19.51 -9.49
N VAL A 68 -4.57 19.59 -10.54
CA VAL A 68 -5.47 20.72 -10.79
C VAL A 68 -6.74 20.61 -9.94
N CYS A 69 -7.36 19.43 -9.88
CA CYS A 69 -8.66 19.27 -9.23
C CYS A 69 -8.56 19.10 -7.71
N LEU A 70 -7.48 18.51 -7.18
CA LEU A 70 -7.40 18.17 -5.76
C LEU A 70 -6.57 19.18 -4.94
N PRO A 71 -7.20 19.95 -4.04
CA PRO A 71 -6.48 20.89 -3.21
C PRO A 71 -5.57 20.17 -2.19
N ARG A 72 -4.39 20.74 -1.97
CA ARG A 72 -3.44 20.28 -0.96
C ARG A 72 -3.75 20.93 0.38
N LYS A 73 -3.83 20.13 1.45
CA LYS A 73 -4.00 20.60 2.82
C LYS A 73 -2.86 20.13 3.70
N THR A 74 -2.27 21.04 4.45
CA THR A 74 -1.27 20.73 5.48
C THR A 74 -1.98 20.28 6.75
N ILE A 75 -1.63 19.09 7.24
CA ILE A 75 -2.08 18.58 8.53
C ILE A 75 -0.89 18.47 9.48
N THR A 76 -1.12 18.74 10.76
CA THR A 76 -0.13 18.55 11.83
C THR A 76 -0.44 17.25 12.56
N LEU A 77 0.53 16.33 12.56
CA LEU A 77 0.46 15.04 13.22
C LEU A 77 1.15 15.11 14.58
N TYR A 78 0.40 14.80 15.63
CA TYR A 78 0.89 14.78 17.00
C TYR A 78 1.25 13.35 17.42
N ALA A 79 2.37 13.20 18.14
CA ALA A 79 2.89 11.92 18.59
C ALA A 79 1.90 11.08 19.41
N ASN A 80 1.03 11.76 20.16
CA ASN A 80 0.04 11.17 21.07
C ASN A 80 -1.40 11.36 20.58
N ASN A 81 -1.62 11.38 19.26
CA ASN A 81 -2.95 11.50 18.68
C ASN A 81 -3.77 10.23 18.96
N ASN A 82 -4.54 10.25 20.05
CA ASN A 82 -5.37 9.13 20.47
C ASN A 82 -6.66 9.06 19.64
N ALA A 83 -7.09 7.84 19.28
CA ALA A 83 -8.27 7.62 18.43
C ALA A 83 -9.59 8.12 19.05
N TRP A 84 -9.67 8.26 20.39
CA TRP A 84 -10.82 8.87 21.05
C TRP A 84 -10.91 10.40 20.85
N PHE A 85 -9.82 11.07 20.46
CA PHE A 85 -9.78 12.52 20.20
C PHE A 85 -10.22 12.83 18.75
N ASN A 86 -11.52 12.65 18.51
CA ASN A 86 -12.16 12.75 17.20
C ASN A 86 -12.60 14.20 16.84
N LYS A 87 -13.19 14.37 15.65
CA LYS A 87 -13.69 15.67 15.14
C LYS A 87 -14.70 16.32 16.09
N GLN A 88 -15.58 15.55 16.75
CA GLN A 88 -16.58 16.08 17.68
C GLN A 88 -15.91 16.66 18.94
N VAL A 89 -14.92 15.96 19.51
CA VAL A 89 -14.16 16.44 20.67
C VAL A 89 -13.39 17.72 20.31
N ARG A 90 -12.78 17.79 19.12
CA ARG A 90 -12.10 19.01 18.65
C ARG A 90 -13.06 20.18 18.50
N ARG A 91 -14.26 19.95 17.96
CA ARG A 91 -15.30 20.99 17.84
C ARG A 91 -15.70 21.52 19.22
N LYS A 92 -16.02 20.65 20.17
CA LYS A 92 -16.36 21.05 21.55
C LYS A 92 -15.20 21.73 22.28
N LEU A 93 -13.96 21.37 21.98
CA LEU A 93 -12.77 22.06 22.51
C LEU A 93 -12.72 23.51 21.99
N HIS A 94 -12.91 23.69 20.69
CA HIS A 94 -12.93 25.01 20.05
C HIS A 94 -14.07 25.89 20.59
N GLU A 95 -15.29 25.35 20.71
CA GLU A 95 -16.44 26.05 21.31
C GLU A 95 -16.12 26.52 22.75
N LYS A 96 -15.45 25.68 23.54
CA LYS A 96 -15.01 26.06 24.89
C LYS A 96 -13.88 27.11 24.87
N ASP A 97 -12.98 27.06 23.90
CA ASP A 97 -11.89 28.05 23.75
C ASP A 97 -12.44 29.41 23.33
N GLU A 98 -13.42 29.45 22.45
CA GLU A 98 -14.20 30.65 22.10
C GLU A 98 -14.95 31.22 23.29
N ALA A 99 -15.70 30.39 24.01
CA ALA A 99 -16.39 30.82 25.23
C ALA A 99 -15.41 31.29 26.32
N HIS A 100 -14.18 30.78 26.35
CA HIS A 100 -13.15 31.25 27.27
C HIS A 100 -12.61 32.63 26.90
N ARG A 101 -12.42 32.91 25.61
CA ARG A 101 -12.03 34.25 25.14
C ARG A 101 -13.08 35.31 25.52
N ASN A 102 -14.36 34.94 25.46
CA ASN A 102 -15.48 35.81 25.82
C ASN A 102 -15.97 35.63 27.27
N ARG A 103 -15.16 35.01 28.14
CA ARG A 103 -15.56 34.61 29.50
C ARG A 103 -16.05 35.78 30.36
N LYS A 104 -15.50 36.98 30.15
CA LYS A 104 -15.90 38.19 30.90
C LYS A 104 -17.32 38.66 30.55
N MET A 105 -17.76 38.49 29.31
CA MET A 105 -19.12 38.88 28.88
C MET A 105 -20.16 37.80 29.19
N CYS A 106 -19.83 36.53 28.97
CA CYS A 106 -20.79 35.42 29.14
C CYS A 106 -20.21 34.26 29.97
N PRO A 107 -20.14 34.37 31.31
CA PRO A 107 -19.58 33.33 32.17
C PRO A 107 -20.29 31.98 32.09
N ASP A 108 -21.61 31.97 31.90
CA ASP A 108 -22.41 30.75 31.89
C ASP A 108 -22.25 29.95 30.60
N LEU A 109 -22.03 30.62 29.47
CA LEU A 109 -21.66 29.95 28.21
C LEU A 109 -20.34 29.18 28.36
N TYR A 110 -19.35 29.75 29.05
CA TYR A 110 -18.10 29.04 29.33
C TYR A 110 -18.31 27.81 30.23
N LYS A 111 -19.12 27.93 31.29
CA LYS A 111 -19.44 26.80 32.18
C LYS A 111 -20.16 25.68 31.42
N SER A 112 -21.14 26.04 30.58
CA SER A 112 -21.88 25.09 29.75
C SER A 112 -20.95 24.37 28.76
N ALA A 113 -20.19 25.11 27.95
CA ALA A 113 -19.25 24.55 26.98
C ALA A 113 -18.18 23.66 27.64
N LYS A 114 -17.70 24.03 28.83
CA LYS A 114 -16.77 23.20 29.62
C LYS A 114 -17.40 21.87 30.06
N THR A 115 -18.66 21.90 30.48
CA THR A 115 -19.40 20.70 30.91
C THR A 115 -19.68 19.77 29.73
N GLU A 116 -20.10 20.34 28.60
CA GLU A 116 -20.32 19.61 27.36
C GLU A 116 -19.04 18.96 26.82
N LEU A 117 -17.91 19.69 26.84
CA LEU A 117 -16.61 19.14 26.47
C LEU A 117 -16.24 17.95 27.36
N ARG A 118 -16.40 18.06 28.68
CA ARG A 118 -16.15 16.96 29.62
C ARG A 118 -17.03 15.75 29.33
N LYS A 119 -18.32 15.96 29.04
CA LYS A 119 -19.25 14.90 28.63
C LYS A 119 -18.79 14.24 27.32
N CYS A 120 -18.50 15.03 26.30
CA CYS A 120 -18.03 14.57 24.99
C CYS A 120 -16.73 13.76 25.07
N ILE A 121 -15.78 14.17 25.93
CA ILE A 121 -14.54 13.42 26.19
C ILE A 121 -14.84 12.08 26.86
N ARG A 122 -15.70 12.05 27.89
CA ARG A 122 -16.09 10.82 28.58
C ARG A 122 -16.75 9.84 27.60
N ASP A 123 -17.72 10.32 26.83
CA ASP A 123 -18.46 9.51 25.85
C ASP A 123 -17.53 8.98 24.75
N SER A 124 -16.63 9.83 24.23
CA SER A 124 -15.68 9.41 23.19
C SER A 124 -14.66 8.38 23.70
N LYS A 125 -14.17 8.53 24.94
CA LYS A 125 -13.31 7.54 25.58
C LYS A 125 -14.04 6.22 25.82
N ARG A 126 -15.30 6.26 26.26
CA ARG A 126 -16.14 5.08 26.45
C ARG A 126 -16.35 4.35 25.11
N ARG A 127 -16.86 5.04 24.08
CA ARG A 127 -17.05 4.45 22.74
C ARG A 127 -15.77 3.83 22.18
N HIS A 128 -14.62 4.47 22.39
CA HIS A 128 -13.35 3.92 21.93
C HIS A 128 -12.97 2.65 22.67
N ARG A 129 -13.15 2.60 24.00
CA ARG A 129 -12.93 1.40 24.82
C ARG A 129 -13.85 0.27 24.39
N ASP A 130 -15.14 0.57 24.23
CA ASP A 130 -16.16 -0.41 23.81
C ASP A 130 -15.81 -0.95 22.42
N LYS A 131 -15.43 -0.09 21.47
CA LYS A 131 -14.96 -0.52 20.14
C LYS A 131 -13.74 -1.44 20.20
N ILE A 132 -12.76 -1.15 21.06
CA ILE A 132 -11.60 -2.03 21.27
C ILE A 132 -12.08 -3.37 21.86
N ARG A 133 -12.96 -3.34 22.86
CA ARG A 133 -13.50 -4.55 23.49
C ARG A 133 -14.25 -5.43 22.49
N ASP A 134 -15.16 -4.85 21.72
CA ASP A 134 -15.97 -5.57 20.74
C ASP A 134 -15.11 -6.19 19.65
N SER A 135 -14.02 -5.51 19.27
CA SER A 135 -13.08 -6.06 18.29
C SER A 135 -12.32 -7.30 18.79
N PHE A 136 -12.24 -7.55 20.11
CA PHE A 136 -11.70 -8.81 20.63
C PHE A 136 -12.62 -10.01 20.40
N ASN A 137 -13.92 -9.76 20.22
CA ASN A 137 -14.90 -10.80 19.95
C ASN A 137 -15.00 -11.14 18.45
N THR A 138 -14.26 -10.43 17.58
CA THR A 138 -14.26 -10.69 16.13
C THR A 138 -13.24 -11.77 15.76
N ARG A 139 -13.57 -12.63 14.78
CA ARG A 139 -12.63 -13.61 14.20
C ARG A 139 -11.52 -12.97 13.33
N ASP A 140 -11.25 -11.67 13.50
CA ASP A 140 -10.27 -10.91 12.72
C ASP A 140 -8.94 -10.82 13.50
N SER A 141 -8.06 -11.80 13.27
CA SER A 141 -6.73 -11.88 13.89
C SER A 141 -5.89 -10.61 13.68
N LYS A 142 -6.04 -9.93 12.54
CA LYS A 142 -5.29 -8.71 12.25
C LYS A 142 -5.74 -7.54 13.13
N LYS A 143 -7.04 -7.37 13.32
CA LYS A 143 -7.56 -6.35 14.26
C LYS A 143 -7.16 -6.67 15.68
N LEU A 144 -7.25 -7.94 16.09
CA LEU A 144 -6.79 -8.41 17.41
C LEU A 144 -5.34 -7.98 17.69
N TRP A 145 -4.41 -8.35 16.81
CA TRP A 145 -3.00 -7.98 16.94
C TRP A 145 -2.77 -6.46 16.89
N SER A 146 -3.51 -5.73 16.05
CA SER A 146 -3.42 -4.27 16.01
C SER A 146 -3.86 -3.62 17.33
N ASN A 147 -4.90 -4.14 17.98
CA ASN A 147 -5.40 -3.62 19.25
C ASN A 147 -4.50 -4.01 20.42
N LEU A 148 -3.99 -5.25 20.42
CA LEU A 148 -2.97 -5.67 21.39
C LEU A 148 -1.77 -4.74 21.33
N ASN A 149 -1.22 -4.47 20.14
CA ASN A 149 -0.11 -3.53 19.97
C ASN A 149 -0.46 -2.10 20.40
N LEU A 150 -1.72 -1.68 20.26
CA LEU A 150 -2.18 -0.37 20.74
C LEU A 150 -2.18 -0.29 22.27
N ILE A 151 -2.64 -1.35 22.94
CA ILE A 151 -2.74 -1.44 24.41
C ILE A 151 -1.35 -1.61 25.03
N THR A 152 -0.59 -2.58 24.54
CA THR A 152 0.74 -2.91 25.06
C THR A 152 1.79 -1.87 24.66
N GLN A 153 1.50 -1.05 23.64
CA GLN A 153 2.48 -0.23 22.94
C GLN A 153 3.70 -1.04 22.48
N TYR A 154 3.51 -2.35 22.28
CA TYR A 154 4.52 -3.24 21.74
C TYR A 154 4.73 -2.86 20.28
N LYS A 155 5.64 -1.93 20.06
CA LYS A 155 6.30 -1.73 18.78
C LYS A 155 7.74 -2.15 19.01
N SER A 156 8.20 -3.17 18.29
CA SER A 156 9.63 -3.33 18.03
C SER A 156 10.14 -1.96 17.60
N ALA A 157 11.15 -1.43 18.30
CA ALA A 157 11.69 -0.11 18.01
C ALA A 157 12.03 -0.03 16.51
N LYS A 158 11.23 0.74 15.75
CA LYS A 158 11.69 1.24 14.46
C LYS A 158 12.74 2.28 14.80
N GLN A 159 14.00 1.87 14.89
CA GLN A 159 15.10 2.81 14.85
C GLN A 159 15.11 3.41 13.45
N GLU A 160 15.05 4.73 13.38
CA GLU A 160 15.48 5.45 12.19
C GLU A 160 16.92 5.02 11.95
N ALA A 161 17.17 4.30 10.86
CA ALA A 161 18.53 4.04 10.42
C ALA A 161 19.09 5.39 9.98
N GLN A 162 19.69 6.12 10.91
CA GLN A 162 20.43 7.34 10.63
C GLN A 162 21.75 6.89 10.03
N CYS A 163 21.77 6.79 8.71
CA CYS A 163 22.97 6.52 7.94
C CYS A 163 23.40 7.85 7.33
N ASP A 164 24.40 8.49 7.94
CA ASP A 164 25.01 9.72 7.41
C ASP A 164 25.89 9.44 6.17
N ASP A 165 26.05 8.16 5.78
CA ASP A 165 26.72 7.77 4.53
C ASP A 165 25.83 8.09 3.32
N THR A 166 26.08 9.23 2.70
CA THR A 166 25.43 9.68 1.46
C THR A 166 25.71 8.77 0.26
N THR A 167 26.72 7.90 0.33
CA THR A 167 27.09 6.96 -0.74
C THR A 167 26.37 5.61 -0.66
N LEU A 168 25.68 5.33 0.46
CA LEU A 168 24.97 4.07 0.66
C LEU A 168 23.92 3.77 -0.43
N PRO A 169 23.07 4.73 -0.88
CA PRO A 169 22.11 4.49 -1.95
C PRO A 169 22.79 4.02 -3.26
N ASP A 170 23.89 4.65 -3.65
CA ASP A 170 24.62 4.30 -4.88
C ASP A 170 25.28 2.92 -4.75
N ARG A 171 25.87 2.61 -3.59
CA ARG A 171 26.44 1.29 -3.31
C ARG A 171 25.38 0.19 -3.36
N LEU A 172 24.19 0.45 -2.81
CA LEU A 172 23.05 -0.47 -2.89
C LEU A 172 22.56 -0.62 -4.34
N ASN A 173 22.49 0.47 -5.10
CA ASN A 173 22.12 0.45 -6.51
C ASN A 173 23.05 -0.46 -7.31
N TYR A 174 24.37 -0.23 -7.21
CA TYR A 174 25.37 -1.08 -7.87
C TYR A 174 25.26 -2.55 -7.43
N PHE A 175 25.13 -2.78 -6.12
CA PHE A 175 25.02 -4.12 -5.55
C PHE A 175 23.79 -4.90 -6.05
N TYR A 176 22.65 -4.24 -6.22
CA TYR A 176 21.43 -4.88 -6.71
C TYR A 176 21.41 -5.01 -8.24
N ALA A 177 22.01 -4.06 -8.96
CA ALA A 177 22.10 -4.07 -10.41
C ALA A 177 23.15 -5.06 -10.95
N ARG A 178 24.14 -5.50 -10.15
CA ARG A 178 25.24 -6.38 -10.61
C ARG A 178 24.81 -7.72 -11.24
N PHE A 179 23.58 -8.17 -10.97
CA PHE A 179 23.04 -9.42 -11.51
C PHE A 179 22.30 -9.23 -12.83
N ASP A 180 22.24 -8.00 -13.34
CA ASP A 180 21.79 -7.73 -14.70
C ASP A 180 22.78 -8.32 -15.69
N ARG A 181 22.34 -9.34 -16.41
CA ARG A 181 22.95 -9.76 -17.67
C ARG A 181 21.97 -9.40 -18.78
N TYR A 182 22.48 -8.80 -19.85
CA TYR A 182 21.72 -8.70 -21.09
C TYR A 182 21.43 -10.13 -21.55
N ASN A 183 20.16 -10.51 -21.58
CA ASN A 183 19.76 -11.73 -22.28
C ASN A 183 19.97 -11.45 -23.77
N THR A 184 21.10 -11.87 -24.32
CA THR A 184 21.35 -11.93 -25.76
C THR A 184 20.64 -13.10 -26.42
N THR A 185 19.98 -13.97 -25.65
CA THR A 185 19.20 -15.08 -26.18
C THR A 185 17.87 -14.56 -26.70
N THR A 186 17.74 -14.48 -28.03
CA THR A 186 16.44 -14.35 -28.70
C THR A 186 15.60 -15.58 -28.33
N PRO A 187 14.41 -15.41 -27.74
CA PRO A 187 13.52 -16.53 -27.47
C PRO A 187 13.23 -17.26 -28.78
N ALA A 188 13.35 -18.59 -28.78
CA ALA A 188 12.92 -19.38 -29.92
C ALA A 188 11.41 -19.12 -30.14
N PRO A 189 10.94 -18.96 -31.39
CA PRO A 189 9.53 -18.83 -31.66
C PRO A 189 8.82 -20.08 -31.14
N LEU A 190 7.96 -19.88 -30.15
CA LEU A 190 7.08 -20.93 -29.64
C LEU A 190 5.97 -21.12 -30.67
N SER A 191 5.80 -22.34 -31.16
CA SER A 191 4.61 -22.74 -31.89
C SER A 191 3.43 -22.73 -30.92
N CYS A 192 2.58 -21.72 -31.00
CA CYS A 192 1.34 -21.67 -30.23
C CYS A 192 0.26 -22.39 -31.03
N ASP A 193 -0.32 -23.45 -30.45
CA ASP A 193 -1.62 -23.95 -30.89
C ASP A 193 -2.68 -22.84 -30.69
N GLU A 194 -3.74 -22.88 -31.50
CA GLU A 194 -4.84 -21.90 -31.64
C GLU A 194 -5.70 -21.75 -30.35
N ASP A 195 -5.08 -21.36 -29.23
CA ASP A 195 -5.81 -20.93 -28.05
C ASP A 195 -6.46 -19.56 -28.31
N PRO A 196 -7.69 -19.32 -27.81
CA PRO A 196 -8.36 -18.05 -28.01
C PRO A 196 -7.54 -16.88 -27.41
N PRO A 197 -7.54 -15.71 -28.06
CA PRO A 197 -6.73 -14.59 -27.63
C PRO A 197 -7.12 -14.14 -26.22
N PHE A 198 -6.11 -13.97 -25.37
CA PHE A 198 -6.32 -13.43 -24.03
C PHE A 198 -6.71 -11.96 -24.10
N VAL A 199 -8.00 -11.67 -23.91
CA VAL A 199 -8.55 -10.31 -23.93
C VAL A 199 -8.98 -9.88 -22.54
N ILE A 200 -8.54 -8.69 -22.13
CA ILE A 200 -8.98 -8.05 -20.89
C ILE A 200 -10.22 -7.22 -21.19
N THR A 201 -11.27 -7.35 -20.37
CA THR A 201 -12.49 -6.54 -20.52
C THR A 201 -12.45 -5.29 -19.66
N GLU A 202 -13.19 -4.25 -20.06
CA GLU A 202 -13.33 -3.02 -19.26
C GLU A 202 -13.92 -3.33 -17.87
N HIS A 203 -14.87 -4.27 -17.80
CA HIS A 203 -15.45 -4.72 -16.55
C HIS A 203 -14.38 -5.28 -15.60
N ASP A 204 -13.46 -6.10 -16.12
CA ASP A 204 -12.35 -6.66 -15.35
C ASP A 204 -11.42 -5.57 -14.82
N VAL A 205 -11.07 -4.59 -15.66
CA VAL A 205 -10.27 -3.42 -15.24
C VAL A 205 -10.96 -2.66 -14.13
N ARG A 206 -12.23 -2.28 -14.30
CA ARG A 206 -13.02 -1.55 -13.30
C ARG A 206 -13.13 -2.32 -11.98
N CYS A 207 -13.27 -3.65 -12.04
CA CYS A 207 -13.29 -4.51 -10.86
C CYS A 207 -11.92 -4.61 -10.18
N SER A 208 -10.83 -4.69 -10.95
CA SER A 208 -9.45 -4.70 -10.43
C SER A 208 -9.11 -3.39 -9.73
N LEU A 209 -9.40 -2.24 -10.37
CA LEU A 209 -9.22 -0.91 -9.77
C LEU A 209 -10.04 -0.73 -8.49
N GLY A 210 -11.25 -1.29 -8.44
CA GLY A 210 -12.10 -1.29 -7.24
C GLY A 210 -11.49 -1.99 -6.02
N LYS A 211 -10.63 -2.99 -6.25
CA LYS A 211 -9.97 -3.80 -5.21
C LYS A 211 -8.66 -3.19 -4.70
N LEU A 212 -8.20 -2.10 -5.31
CA LEU A 212 -6.95 -1.44 -4.92
C LEU A 212 -6.99 -0.98 -3.46
N ARG A 213 -5.90 -1.20 -2.74
CA ARG A 213 -5.73 -0.75 -1.34
C ARG A 213 -4.91 0.52 -1.30
N ASP A 214 -5.12 1.33 -0.26
CA ASP A 214 -4.32 2.54 -0.05
C ASP A 214 -2.88 2.15 0.28
N LYS A 215 -2.01 2.24 -0.73
CA LYS A 215 -0.59 1.90 -0.71
C LYS A 215 0.20 3.05 -1.32
N ALA A 216 1.53 3.02 -1.14
CA ALA A 216 2.43 3.97 -1.77
C ALA A 216 2.32 3.88 -3.30
N ALA A 217 2.39 5.04 -3.96
CA ALA A 217 2.41 5.15 -5.42
C ALA A 217 3.77 4.72 -5.97
N GLY A 218 3.81 4.31 -7.25
CA GLY A 218 5.05 4.02 -7.95
C GLY A 218 5.83 5.28 -8.33
N PRO A 219 6.87 5.17 -9.18
CA PRO A 219 7.57 6.32 -9.76
C PRO A 219 6.67 7.20 -10.65
N ASP A 220 5.52 6.66 -11.08
CA ASP A 220 4.45 7.39 -11.75
C ASP A 220 3.65 8.29 -10.79
N ASN A 221 3.84 8.23 -9.47
CA ASN A 221 3.11 9.02 -8.48
C ASN A 221 1.56 8.93 -8.55
N ILE A 222 1.01 7.98 -9.31
CA ILE A 222 -0.43 7.76 -9.41
C ILE A 222 -0.89 6.98 -8.17
N LYS A 223 -1.76 7.59 -7.36
CA LYS A 223 -2.24 6.98 -6.12
C LYS A 223 -3.31 5.92 -6.41
N PRO A 224 -3.25 4.74 -5.76
CA PRO A 224 -4.30 3.72 -5.90
C PRO A 224 -5.71 4.24 -5.55
N ARG A 225 -5.79 5.21 -4.62
CA ARG A 225 -7.05 5.86 -4.22
C ARG A 225 -7.71 6.61 -5.38
N LEU A 226 -6.92 7.29 -6.22
CA LEU A 226 -7.44 8.02 -7.38
C LEU A 226 -8.05 7.04 -8.38
N LEU A 227 -7.28 6.01 -8.74
CA LEU A 227 -7.73 4.98 -9.68
C LEU A 227 -8.97 4.24 -9.17
N ARG A 228 -9.03 3.93 -7.87
CA ARG A 228 -10.19 3.27 -7.26
C ARG A 228 -11.45 4.14 -7.32
N ASN A 229 -11.31 5.43 -7.04
CA ASN A 229 -12.44 6.37 -7.02
C ASN A 229 -12.93 6.71 -8.43
N ARG A 230 -12.02 6.80 -9.41
CA ARG A 230 -12.30 7.15 -10.81
C ARG A 230 -12.26 5.97 -11.76
N ARG A 231 -12.48 4.77 -11.21
CA ARG A 231 -12.40 3.51 -11.94
C ARG A 231 -13.38 3.40 -13.10
N SER A 232 -14.53 4.07 -13.02
CA SER A 232 -15.54 4.02 -14.09
C SER A 232 -15.07 4.81 -15.32
N GLN A 233 -14.49 5.99 -15.09
CA GLN A 233 -13.99 6.86 -16.16
C GLN A 233 -12.68 6.35 -16.77
N LEU A 234 -11.80 5.75 -15.94
CA LEU A 234 -10.47 5.32 -16.38
C LEU A 234 -10.41 3.88 -16.90
N ALA A 235 -11.44 3.06 -16.67
CA ALA A 235 -11.37 1.64 -17.04
C ALA A 235 -11.23 1.42 -18.55
N SER A 236 -11.93 2.20 -19.36
CA SER A 236 -11.93 2.08 -20.82
C SER A 236 -10.54 2.33 -21.41
N VAL A 237 -9.93 3.49 -21.11
CA VAL A 237 -8.59 3.86 -21.60
C VAL A 237 -7.51 2.90 -21.11
N LEU A 238 -7.58 2.46 -19.86
CA LEU A 238 -6.61 1.51 -19.31
C LEU A 238 -6.79 0.11 -19.92
N CYS A 239 -8.02 -0.31 -20.18
CA CYS A 239 -8.32 -1.55 -20.89
C CYS A 239 -7.72 -1.55 -22.30
N PHE A 240 -7.87 -0.43 -23.01
CA PHE A 240 -7.27 -0.24 -24.33
C PHE A 240 -5.74 -0.36 -24.28
N ILE A 241 -5.07 0.34 -23.36
CA ILE A 241 -3.60 0.24 -23.17
C ILE A 241 -3.17 -1.20 -22.87
N PHE A 242 -3.89 -1.91 -22.01
CA PHE A 242 -3.54 -3.29 -21.63
C PHE A 242 -3.70 -4.26 -22.80
N ASN A 243 -4.78 -4.18 -23.57
CA ASN A 243 -4.96 -5.04 -24.73
C ASN A 243 -3.97 -4.70 -25.85
N TRP A 244 -3.69 -3.42 -26.11
CA TRP A 244 -2.66 -3.01 -27.07
C TRP A 244 -1.27 -3.53 -26.66
N SER A 245 -0.98 -3.55 -25.35
CA SER A 245 0.24 -4.14 -24.80
C SER A 245 0.34 -5.65 -25.02
N LEU A 246 -0.77 -6.38 -24.88
CA LEU A 246 -0.83 -7.82 -25.12
C LEU A 246 -0.65 -8.15 -26.60
N GLU A 247 -1.37 -7.44 -27.48
CA GLU A 247 -1.31 -7.62 -28.93
C GLU A 247 0.10 -7.37 -29.50
N THR A 248 0.76 -6.31 -29.04
CA THR A 248 2.12 -5.96 -29.48
C THR A 248 3.22 -6.68 -28.70
N SER A 249 2.85 -7.54 -27.73
CA SER A 249 3.78 -8.17 -26.79
C SER A 249 4.77 -7.20 -26.14
N THR A 250 4.35 -5.94 -25.97
CA THR A 250 5.22 -4.83 -25.58
C THR A 250 4.63 -4.11 -24.37
N VAL A 251 5.38 -4.08 -23.27
CA VAL A 251 4.94 -3.35 -22.06
C VAL A 251 5.35 -1.88 -22.13
N PRO A 252 4.45 -0.93 -21.84
CA PRO A 252 4.76 0.50 -21.70
C PRO A 252 5.99 0.80 -20.84
N ILE A 253 6.85 1.72 -21.29
CA ILE A 253 8.06 2.10 -20.53
C ILE A 253 7.68 2.70 -19.18
N CYS A 254 6.64 3.53 -19.11
CA CYS A 254 6.16 4.13 -17.86
C CYS A 254 5.73 3.07 -16.83
N PHE A 255 5.22 1.92 -17.27
CA PHE A 255 4.81 0.80 -16.41
C PHE A 255 6.01 -0.04 -15.94
N LYS A 256 7.06 -0.14 -16.77
CA LYS A 256 8.32 -0.81 -16.45
C LYS A 256 9.24 -0.02 -15.50
N ARG A 257 8.79 1.12 -14.97
CA ARG A 257 9.56 1.91 -14.00
C ARG A 257 9.29 1.42 -12.58
N SER A 258 10.33 1.32 -11.76
CA SER A 258 10.16 1.06 -10.32
C SER A 258 11.18 1.77 -9.45
N THR A 259 10.77 2.12 -8.23
CA THR A 259 11.66 2.69 -7.22
C THR A 259 12.10 1.63 -6.23
N ILE A 260 13.40 1.42 -6.04
CA ILE A 260 13.90 0.41 -5.09
C ILE A 260 14.05 1.02 -3.71
N ILE A 261 13.25 0.56 -2.75
CA ILE A 261 13.33 0.99 -1.35
C ILE A 261 14.08 -0.08 -0.55
N PRO A 262 15.31 0.19 -0.08
CA PRO A 262 16.06 -0.75 0.75
C PRO A 262 15.48 -0.79 2.17
N VAL A 263 14.99 -1.95 2.59
CA VAL A 263 14.44 -2.17 3.94
C VAL A 263 15.40 -3.01 4.79
N PRO A 264 15.94 -2.46 5.90
CA PRO A 264 16.76 -3.21 6.85
C PRO A 264 16.10 -4.52 7.33
N LYS A 265 16.81 -5.64 7.29
CA LYS A 265 16.40 -6.93 7.88
C LYS A 265 16.55 -6.92 9.41
N LYS A 266 17.54 -6.17 9.92
CA LYS A 266 17.95 -6.09 11.32
C LYS A 266 18.15 -4.63 11.71
N SER A 267 18.14 -4.34 13.01
CA SER A 267 18.33 -2.99 13.55
C SER A 267 19.70 -2.40 13.21
N SER A 268 20.76 -3.20 13.28
CA SER A 268 22.12 -2.83 12.86
C SER A 268 22.46 -3.48 11.53
N SER A 269 22.19 -2.78 10.42
CA SER A 269 22.56 -3.24 9.09
C SER A 269 23.96 -2.73 8.75
N LEU A 270 24.95 -3.62 8.74
CA LEU A 270 26.34 -3.29 8.40
C LEU A 270 26.68 -3.70 6.96
N ASN A 271 26.03 -4.74 6.45
CA ASN A 271 26.29 -5.28 5.11
C ASN A 271 25.18 -4.91 4.14
N LEU A 272 25.53 -4.77 2.85
CA LEU A 272 24.54 -4.54 1.78
C LEU A 272 23.51 -5.68 1.67
N ASN A 273 23.89 -6.92 2.04
CA ASN A 273 23.00 -8.08 2.12
C ASN A 273 21.96 -8.00 3.25
N ASP A 274 22.14 -7.12 4.23
CA ASP A 274 21.21 -6.96 5.35
C ASP A 274 19.98 -6.13 4.95
N TYR A 275 19.95 -5.59 3.73
CA TYR A 275 18.80 -4.89 3.17
C TYR A 275 17.95 -5.82 2.30
N ARG A 276 16.64 -5.58 2.28
CA ARG A 276 15.70 -6.16 1.32
C ARG A 276 15.41 -5.11 0.26
N PRO A 277 15.67 -5.36 -1.04
CA PRO A 277 15.24 -4.44 -2.09
C PRO A 277 13.74 -4.59 -2.30
N VAL A 278 12.94 -3.61 -1.84
CA VAL A 278 11.50 -3.59 -2.08
C VAL A 278 11.23 -2.72 -3.31
N ALA A 279 10.85 -3.33 -4.43
CA ALA A 279 10.49 -2.61 -5.64
C ALA A 279 9.08 -2.01 -5.53
N LEU A 280 9.02 -0.69 -5.61
CA LEU A 280 7.78 0.08 -5.70
C LEU A 280 7.47 0.30 -7.18
N THR A 281 6.74 -0.65 -7.78
CA THR A 281 6.29 -0.59 -9.18
C THR A 281 5.02 0.25 -9.34
N SER A 282 4.76 0.72 -10.57
CA SER A 282 3.52 1.40 -10.96
C SER A 282 2.28 0.61 -10.52
N VAL A 283 1.25 1.34 -10.09
CA VAL A 283 -0.03 0.73 -9.71
C VAL A 283 -0.73 0.13 -10.93
N LEU A 284 -0.62 0.78 -12.09
CA LEU A 284 -1.17 0.31 -13.35
C LEU A 284 -0.47 -0.98 -13.80
N MET A 285 0.86 -1.05 -13.65
CA MET A 285 1.61 -2.28 -13.93
C MET A 285 1.16 -3.44 -13.06
N LYS A 286 0.96 -3.23 -11.74
CA LYS A 286 0.45 -4.28 -10.85
C LYS A 286 -0.94 -4.76 -11.25
N CYS A 287 -1.81 -3.86 -11.71
CA CYS A 287 -3.11 -4.24 -12.24
C CYS A 287 -2.95 -5.12 -13.48
N PHE A 288 -2.09 -4.71 -14.42
CA PHE A 288 -1.83 -5.48 -15.64
C PHE A 288 -1.23 -6.87 -15.35
N GLU A 289 -0.19 -6.94 -14.51
CA GLU A 289 0.40 -8.19 -14.04
C GLU A 289 -0.63 -9.13 -13.39
N SER A 290 -1.63 -8.58 -12.69
CA SER A 290 -2.66 -9.41 -12.05
C SER A 290 -3.54 -10.13 -13.06
N PHE A 291 -3.80 -9.53 -14.24
CA PHE A 291 -4.53 -10.17 -15.32
C PHE A 291 -3.71 -11.25 -15.98
N VAL A 292 -2.46 -10.94 -16.34
CA VAL A 292 -1.51 -11.91 -16.92
C VAL A 292 -1.29 -13.08 -15.96
N LEU A 293 -1.12 -12.83 -14.66
CA LEU A 293 -0.97 -13.88 -13.65
C LEU A 293 -2.22 -14.76 -13.56
N LYS A 294 -3.43 -14.19 -13.65
CA LYS A 294 -4.67 -14.97 -13.64
C LYS A 294 -4.73 -15.89 -14.86
N TYR A 295 -4.34 -15.40 -16.03
CA TYR A 295 -4.25 -16.17 -17.27
C TYR A 295 -3.18 -17.27 -17.18
N LEU A 296 -1.96 -16.96 -16.74
CA LEU A 296 -0.91 -17.97 -16.56
C LEU A 296 -1.33 -19.07 -15.56
N ASN A 297 -2.04 -18.69 -14.49
CA ASN A 297 -2.55 -19.65 -13.53
C ASN A 297 -3.67 -20.55 -14.07
N SER A 298 -4.37 -20.19 -15.17
CA SER A 298 -5.38 -21.09 -15.75
C SER A 298 -4.76 -22.27 -16.50
N PHE A 299 -3.48 -22.19 -16.88
CA PHE A 299 -2.73 -23.29 -17.49
C PHE A 299 -2.02 -24.19 -16.47
N LEU A 300 -1.93 -23.76 -15.20
CA LEU A 300 -1.32 -24.57 -14.17
C LEU A 300 -2.23 -25.75 -13.81
N PRO A 301 -1.69 -26.96 -13.60
CA PRO A 301 -2.47 -28.09 -13.14
C PRO A 301 -3.12 -27.78 -11.79
N ARG A 302 -4.32 -28.31 -11.56
CA ARG A 302 -5.02 -28.16 -10.27
C ARG A 302 -4.23 -28.81 -9.12
N ASP A 303 -3.51 -29.88 -9.44
CA ASP A 303 -2.78 -30.75 -8.52
C ASP A 303 -1.33 -30.30 -8.35
N ILE A 304 -1.14 -29.06 -7.91
CA ILE A 304 0.15 -28.59 -7.40
C ILE A 304 0.45 -29.33 -6.09
N ASP A 305 1.72 -29.63 -5.83
CA ASP A 305 2.20 -30.31 -4.62
C ASP A 305 1.43 -29.87 -3.35
N PRO A 306 0.78 -30.82 -2.63
CA PRO A 306 0.06 -30.54 -1.39
C PRO A 306 0.90 -29.83 -0.31
N PHE A 307 2.23 -30.02 -0.32
CA PHE A 307 3.19 -29.40 0.61
C PHE A 307 3.77 -28.06 0.09
N GLN A 308 3.31 -27.58 -1.07
CA GLN A 308 3.59 -26.22 -1.50
C GLN A 308 2.62 -25.25 -0.82
N PHE A 309 3.06 -24.64 0.29
CA PHE A 309 2.23 -23.68 1.05
C PHE A 309 2.33 -22.24 0.54
N ALA A 310 3.50 -21.86 0.01
CA ALA A 310 3.74 -20.49 -0.42
C ALA A 310 3.01 -20.17 -1.74
N TYR A 311 2.51 -18.94 -1.85
CA TYR A 311 1.86 -18.39 -3.06
C TYR A 311 0.61 -19.16 -3.54
N ARG A 312 -0.01 -19.94 -2.65
CA ARG A 312 -1.25 -20.67 -2.90
C ARG A 312 -2.44 -19.96 -2.27
N CYS A 313 -3.56 -19.95 -2.97
CA CYS A 313 -4.84 -19.53 -2.40
C CYS A 313 -5.22 -20.49 -1.25
N ASN A 314 -5.76 -19.94 -0.16
CA ASN A 314 -6.22 -20.69 1.02
C ASN A 314 -5.16 -21.59 1.68
N ARG A 315 -3.88 -21.24 1.55
CA ARG A 315 -2.79 -21.84 2.31
C ARG A 315 -2.01 -20.75 3.02
N SER A 316 -1.50 -21.04 4.22
CA SER A 316 -0.66 -20.10 4.96
C SER A 316 0.56 -20.78 5.58
N ILE A 317 1.43 -19.97 6.20
CA ILE A 317 2.60 -20.50 6.89
C ILE A 317 2.21 -21.27 8.16
N GLU A 318 1.06 -20.92 8.75
CA GLU A 318 0.49 -21.63 9.89
C GLU A 318 0.11 -23.06 9.52
N ASP A 319 -0.42 -23.30 8.32
CA ASP A 319 -0.71 -24.67 7.83
C ASP A 319 0.58 -25.49 7.72
N ALA A 320 1.65 -24.88 7.18
CA ALA A 320 2.95 -25.52 7.05
C ALA A 320 3.54 -25.90 8.41
N ILE A 321 3.41 -25.01 9.40
CA ILE A 321 3.87 -25.25 10.78
C ILE A 321 3.04 -26.36 11.43
N ALA A 322 1.72 -26.32 11.28
CA ALA A 322 0.83 -27.31 11.88
C ALA A 322 1.10 -28.72 11.36
N ILE A 323 1.27 -28.87 10.04
CA ILE A 323 1.60 -30.15 9.41
C ILE A 323 2.97 -30.63 9.87
N ASN A 324 3.99 -29.77 9.83
CA ASN A 324 5.34 -30.14 10.26
C ASN A 324 5.36 -30.56 11.75
N TYR A 325 4.60 -29.88 12.60
CA TYR A 325 4.45 -30.25 14.01
C TYR A 325 3.72 -31.59 14.19
N HIS A 326 2.67 -31.83 13.42
CA HIS A 326 1.94 -33.09 13.42
C HIS A 326 2.84 -34.27 13.00
N ASP A 327 3.59 -34.11 11.92
CA ASP A 327 4.53 -35.13 11.42
C ASP A 327 5.64 -35.40 12.43
N ALA A 328 6.19 -34.34 13.05
CA ALA A 328 7.23 -34.46 14.07
C ALA A 328 6.72 -35.16 15.35
N THR A 329 5.43 -35.04 15.68
CA THR A 329 4.83 -35.67 16.87
C THR A 329 4.33 -37.10 16.63
N LEU A 330 3.88 -37.43 15.42
CA LEU A 330 3.52 -38.79 15.05
C LEU A 330 4.75 -39.71 14.96
N VAL A 331 5.86 -39.19 14.43
CA VAL A 331 7.11 -39.95 14.31
C VAL A 331 7.89 -39.80 15.63
N LEU A 332 7.48 -40.54 16.67
CA LEU A 332 8.05 -40.54 18.02
C LEU A 332 9.53 -40.99 18.12
N SER A 333 10.30 -41.03 17.02
CA SER A 333 11.74 -41.35 17.06
C SER A 333 12.52 -40.70 15.91
N CYS A 334 13.58 -39.98 16.26
CA CYS A 334 14.68 -39.54 15.38
C CYS A 334 14.32 -38.87 14.03
N THR A 335 13.47 -37.85 14.02
CA THR A 335 13.34 -36.96 12.85
C THR A 335 14.54 -35.99 12.79
N LYS A 336 15.41 -36.17 11.79
CA LYS A 336 16.41 -35.16 11.39
C LYS A 336 15.79 -34.26 10.33
N SER A 337 15.57 -32.99 10.64
CA SER A 337 15.10 -31.99 9.66
C SER A 337 16.27 -31.38 8.90
N ILE A 338 16.18 -31.36 7.57
CA ILE A 338 17.15 -30.66 6.72
C ILE A 338 16.52 -29.35 6.23
N PHE A 339 17.11 -28.23 6.60
CA PHE A 339 16.66 -26.91 6.16
C PHE A 339 17.51 -26.43 4.98
N TRP A 340 16.90 -26.41 3.80
CA TRP A 340 17.50 -25.79 2.62
C TRP A 340 17.04 -24.34 2.49
N THR A 341 17.98 -23.42 2.33
CA THR A 341 17.66 -22.04 1.98
C THR A 341 18.25 -21.72 0.62
N PHE A 342 17.40 -21.42 -0.35
CA PHE A 342 17.85 -20.78 -1.58
C PHE A 342 18.19 -19.33 -1.26
N LYS A 343 19.45 -18.94 -1.48
CA LYS A 343 19.82 -17.54 -1.38
C LYS A 343 19.07 -16.81 -2.49
N LYS A 344 18.08 -15.98 -2.10
CA LYS A 344 17.31 -15.13 -3.03
C LYS A 344 18.27 -14.18 -3.74
N ASN A 345 18.79 -14.63 -4.87
CA ASN A 345 19.33 -13.76 -5.91
C ASN A 345 18.19 -13.53 -6.89
N ILE A 346 17.14 -12.81 -6.48
CA ILE A 346 16.18 -12.29 -7.46
C ILE A 346 16.97 -11.30 -8.29
N PRO A 347 17.34 -11.61 -9.54
CA PRO A 347 17.99 -10.63 -10.38
C PRO A 347 16.94 -9.56 -10.64
N ILE A 348 17.28 -8.30 -10.40
CA ILE A 348 16.46 -7.17 -10.82
C ILE A 348 16.57 -7.12 -12.36
N ARG A 349 15.90 -8.02 -13.09
CA ARG A 349 16.15 -8.21 -14.53
C ARG A 349 15.75 -6.96 -15.32
N LYS A 350 16.71 -6.30 -15.96
CA LYS A 350 16.48 -5.28 -17.00
C LYS A 350 16.06 -5.90 -18.34
N SER A 351 14.95 -6.63 -18.40
CA SER A 351 14.24 -6.74 -19.68
C SER A 351 13.36 -5.49 -19.85
N GLY A 352 14.01 -4.34 -20.10
CA GLY A 352 13.33 -3.06 -20.33
C GLY A 352 12.84 -2.28 -19.11
N TRP A 353 13.21 -2.69 -17.88
CA TRP A 353 12.84 -1.99 -16.63
C TRP A 353 13.82 -0.87 -16.28
N LYS A 354 13.30 0.32 -15.96
CA LYS A 354 14.09 1.48 -15.51
C LYS A 354 13.93 1.62 -13.99
N TYR A 355 15.04 1.50 -13.27
CA TYR A 355 15.08 1.60 -11.81
C TYR A 355 15.60 2.97 -11.38
N THR A 356 14.92 3.59 -10.42
CA THR A 356 15.39 4.80 -9.73
C THR A 356 15.49 4.49 -8.26
N PHE A 357 16.58 4.88 -7.60
CA PHE A 357 16.71 4.72 -6.14
C PHE A 357 16.18 5.94 -5.41
#